data_AF-A0A1F9D1U5-F1
#
_entry.id   AF-A0A1F9D1U5-F1
#
_cell.length_a   1.000
_cell.length_b   1.000
_cell.length_c   1.000
_cell.angle_alpha   90.00
_cell.angle_beta   90.00
_cell.angle_gamma   90.00
#
_symmetry.space_group_name_H-M   'P 1'
#
loop_
_entity.id
_entity.type
_entity.pdbx_description
1 polymer ?
#
loop_
_entity_poly.entity_id
_entity_poly.type
_entity_poly.pdbx_seq_one_letter_code
_entity_poly.pdbx_strand_id
1 'polypeptide(L)'
;MILPEYVTAKEVGRVCAEIGLDDWSKRKEAVVSTQEASKILAIVNTEGMAIPLEDFRIGLEVELEHGTRFSDANVTNNHPILTGKIVLAHLKETMDYYRRIDVAEIEGDLLKAILSGNLEKIKSKYKKLITAQKALSEAVADQLK
;
A
#
# COMPACT_ATOMS: atom_id res chain seq x y z
N MET A 1 11.40 7.91 24.90
CA MET A 1 11.05 9.25 24.38
C MET A 1 9.56 9.26 24.12
N ILE A 2 8.83 10.28 24.58
CA ILE A 2 7.42 10.46 24.21
C ILE A 2 7.43 11.26 22.92
N LEU A 3 7.04 10.65 21.80
CA LEU A 3 6.91 11.35 20.53
C LEU A 3 5.61 12.16 20.53
N PRO A 4 5.63 13.41 20.03
CA PRO A 4 4.39 14.14 19.82
C PRO A 4 3.61 13.53 18.66
N GLU A 5 2.30 13.74 18.65
CA GLU A 5 1.46 13.46 17.49
C GLU A 5 1.70 14.54 16.43
N TYR A 6 2.40 14.19 15.34
CA TYR A 6 2.75 15.15 14.28
C TYR A 6 1.58 15.45 13.34
N VAL A 7 0.68 14.49 13.17
CA VAL A 7 -0.50 14.60 12.31
C VAL A 7 -1.69 14.10 13.12
N THR A 8 -2.61 14.98 13.49
CA THR A 8 -3.75 14.61 14.35
C THR A 8 -4.89 13.99 13.53
N ALA A 9 -5.72 13.14 14.14
CA ALA A 9 -6.94 12.63 13.50
C ALA A 9 -7.88 13.76 13.02
N LYS A 10 -7.92 14.89 13.75
CA LYS A 10 -8.68 16.09 13.33
C LYS A 10 -8.14 16.67 12.03
N GLU A 11 -6.83 16.71 11.86
CA GLU A 11 -6.19 17.19 10.64
C GLU A 11 -6.47 16.27 9.46
N VAL A 12 -6.41 14.95 9.68
CA VAL A 12 -6.79 13.97 8.66
C VAL A 12 -8.23 14.17 8.20
N GLY A 13 -9.17 14.31 9.14
CA GLY A 13 -10.58 14.58 8.81
C GLY A 13 -10.78 15.90 8.03
N ARG A 14 -10.04 16.96 8.39
CA ARG A 14 -10.05 18.24 7.67
C ARG A 14 -9.59 18.08 6.22
N VAL A 15 -8.46 17.41 6.00
CA VAL A 15 -7.91 17.19 4.65
C VAL A 15 -8.81 16.27 3.84
N CYS A 16 -9.30 15.17 4.39
CA CYS A 16 -10.28 14.30 3.73
C CYS A 16 -11.49 15.09 3.23
N ALA A 17 -12.07 15.95 4.08
CA ALA A 17 -13.19 16.80 3.68
C ALA A 17 -12.82 17.79 2.55
N GLU A 18 -11.63 18.39 2.61
CA GLU A 18 -11.13 19.33 1.59
C GLU A 18 -11.03 18.70 0.20
N ILE A 19 -10.64 17.42 0.12
CA ILE A 19 -10.50 16.69 -1.16
C ILE A 19 -11.73 15.81 -1.48
N GLY A 20 -12.79 15.90 -0.66
CA GLY A 20 -14.04 15.17 -0.83
C GLY A 20 -13.90 13.66 -0.69
N LEU A 21 -13.16 13.20 0.33
CA LEU A 21 -13.06 11.80 0.77
C LEU A 21 -13.74 11.60 2.13
N ASP A 22 -14.09 10.36 2.43
CA ASP A 22 -14.43 9.95 3.78
C ASP A 22 -13.21 10.12 4.72
N ASP A 23 -13.48 10.26 6.01
CA ASP A 23 -12.44 10.48 7.02
C ASP A 23 -11.58 9.23 7.24
N TRP A 24 -10.36 9.23 6.68
CA TRP A 24 -9.43 8.10 6.76
C TRP A 24 -8.91 7.84 8.18
N SER A 25 -8.99 8.81 9.11
CA SER A 25 -8.61 8.59 10.50
C SER A 25 -9.51 7.58 11.22
N LYS A 26 -10.70 7.32 10.66
CA LYS A 26 -11.68 6.38 11.20
C LYS A 26 -11.67 5.02 10.48
N ARG A 27 -10.76 4.81 9.53
CA ARG A 27 -10.71 3.56 8.75
C ARG A 27 -10.20 2.41 9.59
N LYS A 28 -10.81 1.25 9.36
CA LYS A 28 -10.43 -0.04 9.94
C LYS A 28 -9.92 -1.02 8.90
N GLU A 29 -10.28 -0.79 7.64
CA GLU A 29 -9.93 -1.64 6.52
C GLU A 29 -9.08 -0.84 5.54
N ALA A 30 -8.11 -1.51 4.94
CA ALA A 30 -7.19 -0.94 3.97
C ALA A 30 -7.73 -1.02 2.54
N VAL A 31 -9.02 -0.73 2.35
CA VAL A 31 -9.67 -0.76 1.03
C VAL A 31 -9.68 0.65 0.47
N VAL A 32 -9.17 0.84 -0.74
CA VAL A 32 -9.13 2.13 -1.42
C VAL A 32 -9.86 2.01 -2.76
N SER A 33 -10.88 2.84 -2.95
CA SER A 33 -11.62 2.87 -4.21
C SER A 33 -10.78 3.51 -5.33
N THR A 34 -11.09 3.15 -6.58
CA THR A 34 -10.46 3.77 -7.76
C THR A 34 -10.64 5.30 -7.78
N GLN A 35 -11.78 5.80 -7.32
CA GLN A 35 -12.05 7.24 -7.25
C GLN A 35 -11.15 7.95 -6.23
N GLU A 36 -10.95 7.34 -5.05
CA GLU A 36 -10.03 7.85 -4.04
C GLU A 36 -8.59 7.87 -4.54
N ALA A 37 -8.13 6.75 -5.08
CA ALA A 37 -6.79 6.64 -5.64
C ALA A 37 -6.56 7.68 -6.75
N SER A 38 -7.55 7.90 -7.63
CA SER A 38 -7.44 8.89 -8.70
C SER A 38 -7.33 10.32 -8.17
N LYS A 39 -8.13 10.68 -7.17
CA LYS A 39 -8.06 12.01 -6.53
C LYS A 39 -6.71 12.23 -5.84
N ILE A 40 -6.24 11.25 -5.07
CA ILE A 40 -4.97 11.35 -4.36
C ILE A 40 -3.82 11.43 -5.36
N LEU A 41 -3.82 10.59 -6.41
CA LEU A 41 -2.78 10.57 -7.44
C LEU A 41 -2.67 11.93 -8.15
N ALA A 42 -3.81 12.54 -8.50
CA ALA A 42 -3.85 13.86 -9.13
C ALA A 42 -3.23 14.96 -8.27
N ILE A 43 -3.27 14.82 -6.94
CA ILE A 43 -2.70 15.78 -6.00
C ILE A 43 -1.19 15.53 -5.80
N VAL A 44 -0.76 14.27 -5.68
CA VAL A 44 0.62 13.95 -5.32
C VAL A 44 1.57 13.88 -6.53
N ASN A 45 1.09 13.47 -7.71
CA ASN A 45 1.93 13.27 -8.91
C ASN A 45 2.18 14.58 -9.68
N THR A 46 2.81 15.55 -9.02
CA THR A 46 3.03 16.90 -9.58
C THR A 46 4.06 16.93 -10.71
N GLU A 47 4.91 15.90 -10.82
CA GLU A 47 5.91 15.77 -11.89
C GLU A 47 5.39 15.04 -13.13
N GLY A 48 4.13 14.57 -13.11
CA GLY A 48 3.51 13.95 -14.28
C GLY A 48 4.11 12.59 -14.66
N MET A 49 4.54 11.79 -13.68
CA MET A 49 4.99 10.43 -13.92
C MET A 49 3.87 9.58 -14.53
N ALA A 50 4.22 8.70 -15.46
CA ALA A 50 3.27 7.74 -16.06
C ALA A 50 2.99 6.58 -15.08
N ILE A 51 2.23 6.87 -14.02
CA ILE A 51 1.86 5.90 -12.99
C ILE A 51 0.54 5.23 -13.36
N PRO A 52 0.51 3.90 -13.53
CA PRO A 52 -0.75 3.18 -13.65
C PRO A 52 -1.60 3.37 -12.39
N LEU A 53 -2.86 3.77 -12.56
CA LEU A 53 -3.76 4.06 -11.43
C LEU A 53 -3.92 2.86 -10.49
N GLU A 54 -3.93 1.65 -11.03
CA GLU A 54 -4.08 0.43 -10.25
C GLU A 54 -2.85 0.14 -9.38
N ASP A 55 -1.65 0.38 -9.90
CA ASP A 55 -0.40 0.20 -9.14
C ASP A 55 -0.35 1.21 -7.97
N PHE A 56 -0.80 2.44 -8.21
CA PHE A 56 -0.94 3.44 -7.15
C PHE A 56 -2.01 3.07 -6.12
N ARG A 57 -3.17 2.56 -6.56
CA ARG A 57 -4.25 2.12 -5.69
C ARG A 57 -3.79 0.98 -4.77
N ILE A 58 -3.14 -0.05 -5.32
CA ILE A 58 -2.56 -1.15 -4.55
C ILE A 58 -1.55 -0.62 -3.55
N GLY A 59 -0.68 0.30 -3.96
CA GLY A 59 0.26 0.94 -3.04
C GLY A 59 -0.43 1.64 -1.87
N LEU A 60 -1.51 2.38 -2.13
CA LEU A 60 -2.27 3.02 -1.06
C LEU A 60 -2.87 2.00 -0.08
N GLU A 61 -3.35 0.84 -0.57
CA GLU A 61 -3.88 -0.22 0.28
C GLU A 61 -2.79 -0.83 1.16
N VAL A 62 -1.60 -1.10 0.61
CA VAL A 62 -0.45 -1.64 1.37
C VAL A 62 -0.04 -0.68 2.50
N GLU A 63 0.19 0.60 2.18
CA GLU A 63 0.61 1.60 3.17
C GLU A 63 -0.49 1.85 4.23
N LEU A 64 -1.78 1.78 3.83
CA LEU A 64 -2.91 1.94 4.73
C LEU A 64 -3.09 0.72 5.65
N GLU A 65 -2.79 -0.50 5.20
CA GLU A 65 -2.83 -1.70 6.04
C GLU A 65 -1.94 -1.51 7.27
N HIS A 66 -0.73 -1.00 7.09
CA HIS A 66 0.18 -0.79 8.20
C HIS A 66 -0.39 0.16 9.26
N GLY A 67 -0.99 1.28 8.84
CA GLY A 67 -1.61 2.24 9.74
C GLY A 67 -2.86 1.71 10.46
N THR A 68 -3.66 0.87 9.79
CA THR A 68 -4.87 0.25 10.38
C THR A 68 -4.57 -0.94 11.28
N ARG A 69 -3.46 -1.65 11.04
CA ARG A 69 -3.10 -2.90 11.74
C ARG A 69 -2.11 -2.71 12.87
N PHE A 70 -1.17 -1.76 12.74
CA PHE A 70 -0.07 -1.56 13.68
C PHE A 70 -0.13 -0.14 14.26
N SER A 71 -0.98 0.06 15.27
CA SER A 71 -1.20 1.39 15.87
C SER A 71 0.06 2.02 16.46
N ASP A 72 1.03 1.20 16.88
CA ASP A 72 2.33 1.63 17.40
C ASP A 72 3.28 2.13 16.30
N ALA A 73 3.04 1.75 15.04
CA ALA A 73 3.76 2.20 13.85
C ALA A 73 2.97 3.21 13.00
N ASN A 74 1.73 3.56 13.38
CA ASN A 74 0.92 4.53 12.64
C ASN A 74 1.35 5.96 12.98
N VAL A 75 2.19 6.53 12.13
CA VAL A 75 2.74 7.88 12.32
C VAL A 75 1.94 8.99 11.62
N THR A 76 1.02 8.63 10.72
CA THR A 76 0.27 9.60 9.90
C THR A 76 -1.22 9.69 10.26
N ASN A 77 -1.73 8.83 11.15
CA ASN A 77 -3.16 8.64 11.39
C ASN A 77 -3.94 8.35 10.09
N ASN A 78 -3.32 7.62 9.16
CA ASN A 78 -3.86 7.29 7.83
C ASN A 78 -4.10 8.53 6.94
N HIS A 79 -3.29 9.58 7.06
CA HIS A 79 -3.46 10.80 6.26
C HIS A 79 -3.34 10.51 4.74
N PRO A 80 -4.39 10.70 3.92
CA PRO A 80 -4.44 10.20 2.54
C PRO A 80 -3.34 10.76 1.64
N ILE A 81 -3.02 12.05 1.77
CA ILE A 81 -1.96 12.68 0.97
C ILE A 81 -0.56 12.22 1.40
N LEU A 82 -0.31 12.01 2.69
CA LEU A 82 0.99 11.53 3.16
C LEU A 82 1.19 10.07 2.74
N THR A 83 0.16 9.24 2.89
CA THR A 83 0.12 7.87 2.36
C THR A 83 0.41 7.87 0.86
N GLY A 84 -0.27 8.71 0.07
CA GLY A 84 -0.01 8.83 -1.37
C GLY A 84 1.40 9.30 -1.73
N LYS A 85 2.02 10.16 -0.91
CA LYS A 85 3.41 10.58 -1.10
C LYS A 85 4.41 9.45 -0.82
N ILE A 86 4.14 8.59 0.16
CA ILE A 86 4.94 7.39 0.43
C ILE A 86 4.88 6.46 -0.78
N VAL A 87 3.67 6.18 -1.28
CA VAL A 87 3.47 5.40 -2.51
C VAL A 87 4.21 5.99 -3.70
N LEU A 88 4.12 7.30 -3.90
CA LEU A 88 4.82 7.99 -4.98
C LEU A 88 6.34 7.87 -4.86
N ALA A 89 6.90 7.94 -3.65
CA ALA A 89 8.33 7.80 -3.43
C ALA A 89 8.82 6.40 -3.85
N HIS A 90 8.10 5.36 -3.46
CA HIS A 90 8.43 3.98 -3.85
C HIS A 90 8.32 3.75 -5.37
N LEU A 91 7.27 4.28 -6.01
CA LEU A 91 7.11 4.19 -7.47
C LEU A 91 8.16 5.00 -8.26
N LYS A 92 8.81 5.99 -7.62
CA LYS A 92 9.98 6.69 -8.20
C LYS A 92 11.23 5.82 -8.20
N GLU A 93 11.37 4.88 -7.27
CA GLU A 93 12.50 3.94 -7.24
C GLU A 93 12.34 2.87 -8.31
N THR A 94 11.14 2.27 -8.38
CA THR A 94 10.79 1.32 -9.44
C THR A 94 9.27 1.20 -9.59
N MET A 95 8.76 1.15 -10.82
CA MET A 95 7.32 1.10 -11.08
C MET A 95 6.68 -0.23 -10.63
N ASP A 96 7.48 -1.28 -10.46
CA ASP A 96 7.03 -2.59 -9.98
C ASP A 96 7.18 -2.78 -8.45
N TYR A 97 7.44 -1.71 -7.69
CA TYR A 97 7.76 -1.77 -6.26
C TYR A 97 6.76 -2.61 -5.46
N TYR A 98 5.47 -2.29 -5.55
CA TYR A 98 4.44 -2.98 -4.76
C TYR A 98 4.22 -4.44 -5.19
N ARG A 99 4.55 -4.79 -6.44
CA ARG A 99 4.57 -6.19 -6.89
C ARG A 99 5.72 -6.97 -6.24
N ARG A 100 6.87 -6.32 -6.03
CA ARG A 100 8.02 -6.92 -5.32
C ARG A 100 7.70 -7.10 -3.83
N ILE A 101 7.04 -6.13 -3.22
CA ILE A 101 6.59 -6.22 -1.82
C ILE A 101 5.62 -7.39 -1.63
N ASP A 102 4.61 -7.55 -2.49
CA ASP A 102 3.66 -8.68 -2.39
C ASP A 102 4.38 -10.04 -2.40
N VAL A 103 5.36 -10.22 -3.29
CA VAL A 103 6.20 -11.44 -3.31
C VAL A 103 6.92 -11.63 -1.98
N ALA A 104 7.60 -10.60 -1.46
CA ALA A 104 8.35 -10.69 -0.22
C ALA A 104 7.46 -10.98 1.00
N GLU A 105 6.28 -10.37 1.08
CA GLU A 105 5.31 -10.62 2.15
C GLU A 105 4.77 -12.05 2.11
N ILE A 106 4.45 -12.56 0.92
CA ILE A 106 3.99 -13.94 0.74
C ILE A 106 5.10 -14.93 1.13
N GLU A 107 6.37 -14.66 0.80
CA GLU A 107 7.51 -15.49 1.20
C GLU A 107 7.66 -15.55 2.74
N GLY A 108 7.52 -14.40 3.41
CA GLY A 108 7.53 -14.34 4.88
C GLY A 108 6.37 -15.13 5.51
N ASP A 109 5.18 -15.03 4.94
CA ASP A 109 4.02 -15.79 5.40
C ASP A 109 4.10 -17.29 5.09
N LEU A 110 4.74 -17.66 3.97
CA LEU A 110 5.03 -19.05 3.63
C LEU A 110 6.01 -19.65 4.65
N LEU A 111 7.07 -18.93 5.03
CA LEU A 111 7.98 -19.37 6.09
C LEU A 111 7.24 -19.60 7.42
N LYS A 112 6.37 -18.68 7.83
CA LYS A 112 5.53 -18.87 9.04
C LYS A 112 4.66 -20.12 8.91
N ALA A 113 4.08 -20.38 7.74
CA ALA A 113 3.26 -21.56 7.49
C ALA A 113 4.09 -22.86 7.61
N ILE A 114 5.30 -22.87 7.04
CA ILE A 114 6.26 -24.00 7.14
C ILE A 114 6.62 -24.27 8.60
N LEU A 115 7.03 -23.24 9.35
CA LEU A 115 7.37 -23.36 10.76
C LEU A 115 6.21 -23.87 11.62
N SER A 116 4.97 -23.53 11.25
CA SER A 116 3.77 -24.04 11.92
C SER A 116 3.36 -25.46 11.52
N GLY A 117 4.02 -26.09 10.54
CA GLY A 117 3.67 -27.41 10.01
C GLY A 117 2.30 -27.48 9.31
N ASN A 118 1.70 -26.33 8.97
CA ASN A 118 0.34 -26.28 8.43
C ASN A 118 0.34 -26.48 6.91
N LEU A 119 0.19 -27.72 6.46
CA LEU A 119 0.22 -28.09 5.03
C LEU A 119 -0.81 -27.34 4.17
N GLU A 120 -2.02 -27.09 4.69
CA GLU A 120 -3.04 -26.34 3.95
C GLU A 120 -2.64 -24.88 3.72
N LYS A 121 -2.10 -24.22 4.76
CA LYS A 121 -1.56 -22.86 4.64
C LYS A 121 -0.35 -22.82 3.71
N ILE A 122 0.56 -23.80 3.80
CA ILE A 122 1.72 -23.91 2.91
C ILE A 122 1.26 -24.00 1.46
N LYS A 123 0.35 -24.94 1.14
CA LYS A 123 -0.18 -25.12 -0.22
C LYS A 123 -0.87 -23.85 -0.73
N SER A 124 -1.65 -23.18 0.12
CA SER A 124 -2.32 -21.93 -0.20
C SER A 124 -1.33 -20.79 -0.49
N LYS A 125 -0.35 -20.57 0.40
CA LYS A 125 0.67 -19.52 0.26
C LYS A 125 1.60 -19.78 -0.92
N TYR A 126 1.98 -21.02 -1.17
CA TYR A 126 2.80 -21.39 -2.32
C TYR A 126 2.10 -21.13 -3.66
N LYS A 127 0.80 -21.43 -3.75
CA LYS A 127 0.00 -21.06 -4.94
C LYS A 127 -0.06 -19.55 -5.15
N LYS A 128 -0.27 -18.78 -4.07
CA LYS A 128 -0.25 -17.31 -4.14
C LYS A 128 1.10 -16.77 -4.61
N LEU A 129 2.19 -17.35 -4.10
CA LEU A 129 3.55 -16.96 -4.46
C LEU A 129 3.80 -17.13 -5.97
N ILE A 130 3.40 -18.26 -6.55
CA ILE A 130 3.53 -18.50 -7.99
C ILE A 130 2.80 -17.43 -8.80
N THR A 131 1.57 -17.08 -8.39
CA THR A 131 0.77 -16.04 -9.08
C THR A 131 1.44 -14.66 -8.96
N ALA A 132 1.91 -14.29 -7.76
CA ALA A 132 2.59 -13.01 -7.53
C ALA A 132 3.91 -12.90 -8.31
N GLN A 133 4.72 -13.97 -8.30
CA GLN A 133 5.96 -14.05 -9.07
C GLN A 133 5.71 -13.95 -10.58
N LYS A 134 4.64 -14.57 -11.08
CA LYS A 134 4.22 -14.42 -12.48
C LYS A 134 3.88 -12.96 -12.81
N ALA A 135 3.02 -12.33 -12.00
CA ALA A 135 2.63 -10.93 -12.21
C ALA A 135 3.83 -9.97 -12.14
N LEU A 136 4.76 -10.18 -11.21
CA LEU A 136 6.02 -9.43 -11.16
C LEU A 136 6.86 -9.66 -12.42
N SER A 137 7.01 -10.91 -12.86
CA SER A 137 7.81 -11.24 -14.05
C SER A 137 7.22 -10.61 -15.32
N GLU A 138 5.89 -10.59 -15.46
CA GLU A 138 5.19 -9.91 -16.56
C GLU A 138 5.46 -8.40 -16.53
N ALA A 139 5.32 -7.77 -15.37
CA ALA A 139 5.59 -6.34 -15.20
C ALA A 139 7.05 -5.95 -15.46
N VAL A 140 8.02 -6.80 -15.10
CA VAL A 140 9.43 -6.60 -15.42
C VAL A 140 9.67 -6.78 -16.91
N ALA A 141 9.08 -7.81 -17.53
CA ALA A 141 9.23 -8.07 -18.96
C ALA A 141 8.68 -6.92 -19.82
N ASP A 142 7.60 -6.27 -19.40
CA ASP A 142 7.03 -5.10 -20.09
C ASP A 142 7.95 -3.87 -20.07
N GLN A 143 8.85 -3.77 -19.08
CA GLN A 143 9.84 -2.68 -19.00
C GLN A 143 11.06 -2.90 -19.90
N LEU A 144 11.27 -4.13 -20.39
CA LEU A 144 12.39 -4.49 -21.27
C LEU A 144 12.07 -4.30 -22.76
N LYS A 145 10.87 -3.85 -23.09
CA LYS A 145 10.40 -3.62 -24.46
C LYS A 145 10.63 -2.18 -24.89
#